data_AF-A0A6D2J030-F1
#
_entry.id   AF-A0A6D2J030-F1
#
_cell.length_a   1.000
_cell.length_b   1.000
_cell.length_c   1.000
_cell.angle_alpha   90.00
_cell.angle_beta   90.00
_cell.angle_gamma   90.00
#
_symmetry.space_group_name_H-M   'P 1'
#
loop_
_entity.id
_entity.type
_entity.pdbx_description
1 polymer ?
#
loop_
_entity_poly.entity_id
_entity_poly.type
_entity_poly.pdbx_seq_one_letter_code
_entity_poly.pdbx_strand_id
1 'polypeptide(L)'
;MDNPESLFSKVFKERYYQNSTPLDPIRSYSPSYGWQSIISARSLIQKRLIKRVGSGSSISVWYDPWISDSRPRSATCKGINYYPHLMVSQLINFQLSTWNIPLLHQLFENEEVTRITGITIATGYKPDTYGWFYTKSGRYTVKSGYSILQEYPEQEVLPIFGPDLRRLQAHSLKVKCTTKLQHFIWQIITGCLSVGAWLCSRGMRVDPQCVRCGMGDETINHMLFECPPARQAWALSPIPTPPQSFPTGALFSNMAHLFWSLPDNEDMLIYPWLLWFIWKARNYKVFSNDDHDPRDVLESAITETRAWASAQSRDEIRLPTTVIHLGNTLSGEWCQLDGAWKETECRAGLGWYNYDPGSGSTLVGSCNLRRGLSPLQTELEALVWAMQSMLAHNKQQMNFQTDCAELVKMVANPNDWPAFEILLEEVEKCKRQFQAFSLSHIPRKKNTKADKLARSARDQLYDVCYVNSVPPVTLPVPR
;
A
#
# COMPACT_ATOMS: atom_id res chain seq x y z
N MET A 1 9.28 -11.33 -3.62
CA MET A 1 9.86 -11.72 -2.32
C MET A 1 8.76 -12.12 -1.36
N ASP A 2 7.66 -11.38 -1.27
CA ASP A 2 6.53 -11.66 -0.36
C ASP A 2 5.77 -12.98 -0.63
N ASN A 3 5.62 -13.37 -1.90
CA ASN A 3 4.87 -14.59 -2.28
C ASN A 3 5.73 -15.50 -3.17
N PRO A 4 6.79 -16.14 -2.61
CA PRO A 4 7.70 -16.97 -3.40
C PRO A 4 7.01 -18.23 -3.94
N GLU A 5 5.95 -18.70 -3.25
CA GLU A 5 5.24 -19.93 -3.61
C GLU A 5 4.15 -19.77 -4.68
N SER A 6 3.87 -18.53 -5.12
CA SER A 6 2.89 -18.32 -6.19
C SER A 6 3.36 -18.98 -7.50
N LEU A 7 2.41 -19.45 -8.32
CA LEU A 7 2.72 -20.05 -9.63
C LEU A 7 3.59 -19.11 -10.48
N PHE A 8 3.25 -17.81 -10.48
CA PHE A 8 4.03 -16.78 -11.15
C PHE A 8 5.49 -16.75 -10.67
N SER A 9 5.71 -16.69 -9.35
CA SER A 9 7.05 -16.68 -8.75
C SER A 9 7.85 -17.94 -9.07
N LYS A 10 7.21 -19.13 -9.01
CA LYS A 10 7.87 -20.41 -9.31
C LYS A 10 8.31 -20.50 -10.77
N VAL A 11 7.42 -20.16 -11.71
CA VAL A 11 7.73 -20.19 -13.15
C VAL A 11 8.85 -19.22 -13.51
N PHE A 12 8.80 -17.99 -12.97
CA PHE A 12 9.85 -17.00 -13.24
C PHE A 12 11.18 -17.37 -12.59
N LYS A 13 11.16 -17.94 -11.38
CA LYS A 13 12.36 -18.43 -10.70
C LYS A 13 13.05 -19.52 -11.53
N GLU A 14 12.32 -20.57 -11.89
CA GLU A 14 12.89 -21.68 -12.70
C GLU A 14 13.42 -21.20 -14.05
N ARG A 15 12.72 -20.26 -14.70
CA ARG A 15 13.12 -19.79 -16.04
C ARG A 15 14.28 -18.80 -16.02
N TYR A 16 14.34 -17.89 -15.05
CA TYR A 16 15.21 -16.72 -15.13
C TYR A 16 16.22 -16.61 -13.98
N TYR A 17 15.95 -17.14 -12.79
CA TYR A 17 16.80 -16.94 -11.61
C TYR A 17 16.79 -18.14 -10.64
N GLN A 18 17.05 -19.34 -11.16
CA GLN A 18 16.89 -20.59 -10.41
C GLN A 18 17.71 -20.61 -9.10
N ASN A 19 18.97 -20.15 -9.17
CA ASN A 19 19.94 -20.12 -8.06
C ASN A 19 20.24 -18.70 -7.56
N SER A 20 19.38 -17.74 -7.87
CA SER A 20 19.57 -16.35 -7.47
C SER A 20 18.25 -15.71 -7.05
N THR A 21 18.30 -14.44 -6.69
CA THR A 21 17.16 -13.61 -6.39
C THR A 21 16.84 -12.71 -7.58
N PRO A 22 15.59 -12.25 -7.75
CA PRO A 22 15.24 -11.31 -8.83
C PRO A 22 15.96 -9.96 -8.73
N LEU A 23 16.62 -9.68 -7.59
CA LEU A 23 17.43 -8.48 -7.38
C LEU A 23 18.87 -8.67 -7.88
N ASP A 24 19.34 -9.90 -8.02
CA ASP A 24 20.70 -10.15 -8.49
C ASP A 24 20.87 -9.73 -9.95
N PRO A 25 22.09 -9.40 -10.39
CA PRO A 25 22.41 -9.09 -11.79
C PRO A 25 22.28 -10.34 -12.66
N ILE A 26 21.04 -10.66 -13.05
CA ILE A 26 20.69 -11.80 -13.90
C ILE A 26 20.90 -11.44 -15.38
N ARG A 27 21.58 -12.32 -16.12
CA ARG A 27 21.62 -12.31 -17.58
C ARG A 27 20.67 -13.37 -18.11
N SER A 28 19.81 -12.99 -19.06
CA SER A 28 18.84 -13.90 -19.67
C SER A 28 18.97 -13.90 -21.19
N TYR A 29 19.03 -15.09 -21.78
CA TYR A 29 19.01 -15.27 -23.23
C TYR A 29 17.55 -15.36 -23.70
N SER A 30 17.15 -14.50 -24.64
CA SER A 30 15.77 -14.39 -25.15
C SER A 30 14.69 -14.14 -24.07
N PRO A 31 14.79 -13.04 -23.29
CA PRO A 31 13.85 -12.75 -22.23
C PRO A 31 12.47 -12.36 -22.77
N SER A 32 11.40 -12.86 -22.14
CA SER A 32 10.03 -12.42 -22.45
C SER A 32 9.85 -10.93 -22.12
N TYR A 33 8.91 -10.26 -22.79
CA TYR A 33 8.60 -8.85 -22.56
C TYR A 33 8.30 -8.55 -21.07
N GLY A 34 7.57 -9.45 -20.40
CA GLY A 34 7.28 -9.34 -18.97
C GLY A 34 8.56 -9.36 -18.11
N TRP A 35 9.53 -10.21 -18.43
CA TRP A 35 10.80 -10.24 -17.70
C TRP A 35 11.67 -9.01 -17.97
N GLN A 36 11.72 -8.54 -19.22
CA GLN A 36 12.41 -7.30 -19.57
C GLN A 36 11.85 -6.11 -18.77
N SER A 37 10.52 -6.05 -18.60
CA SER A 37 9.83 -5.03 -17.81
C SER A 37 10.16 -5.12 -16.31
N ILE A 38 10.32 -6.33 -15.76
CA ILE A 38 10.72 -6.52 -14.37
C ILE A 38 12.19 -6.08 -14.15
N ILE A 39 13.08 -6.45 -15.07
CA ILE A 39 14.49 -6.08 -15.01
C ILE A 39 14.69 -4.58 -15.16
N SER A 40 13.92 -3.90 -16.02
CA SER A 40 13.99 -2.44 -16.16
C SER A 40 13.58 -1.71 -14.88
N ALA A 41 12.62 -2.25 -14.12
CA ALA A 41 12.20 -1.71 -12.83
C ALA A 41 13.14 -2.06 -11.65
N ARG A 42 14.04 -3.04 -11.82
CA ARG A 42 14.88 -3.58 -10.72
C ARG A 42 15.74 -2.51 -10.05
N SER A 43 16.45 -1.70 -10.83
CA SER A 43 17.34 -0.65 -10.29
C SER A 43 16.57 0.40 -9.49
N LEU A 44 15.35 0.75 -9.94
CA LEU A 44 14.47 1.70 -9.27
C LEU A 44 14.03 1.19 -7.90
N ILE A 45 13.71 -0.11 -7.81
CA ILE A 45 13.30 -0.75 -6.57
C ILE A 45 14.49 -0.93 -5.62
N GLN A 46 15.64 -1.39 -6.12
CA GLN A 46 16.82 -1.69 -5.29
C GLN A 46 17.31 -0.48 -4.48
N LYS A 47 17.32 0.72 -5.07
CA LYS A 47 17.72 1.96 -4.38
C LYS A 47 16.80 2.34 -3.20
N ARG A 48 15.64 1.68 -3.07
CA ARG A 48 14.53 2.06 -2.18
C ARG A 48 14.16 0.96 -1.18
N LEU A 49 14.81 -0.19 -1.29
CA LEU A 49 14.70 -1.28 -0.33
C LEU A 49 15.61 -1.02 0.88
N ILE A 50 15.17 -1.50 2.04
CA ILE A 50 15.96 -1.56 3.26
C ILE A 50 16.19 -3.02 3.63
N LYS A 51 17.41 -3.40 4.03
CA LYS A 51 17.68 -4.69 4.67
C LYS A 51 17.28 -4.62 6.13
N ARG A 52 16.38 -5.50 6.55
CA ARG A 52 15.92 -5.64 7.93
C ARG A 52 16.78 -6.68 8.64
N VAL A 53 17.30 -6.28 9.80
CA VAL A 53 18.18 -7.11 10.62
C VAL A 53 17.34 -8.21 11.28
N GLY A 54 17.63 -9.47 10.94
CA GLY A 54 17.21 -10.64 11.71
C GLY A 54 18.42 -11.20 12.45
N SER A 55 19.31 -11.86 11.71
CA SER A 55 20.57 -12.42 12.22
C SER A 55 21.76 -11.49 11.99
N GLY A 56 21.64 -10.54 11.06
CA GLY A 56 22.71 -9.68 10.60
C GLY A 56 23.82 -10.40 9.84
N SER A 57 23.68 -11.70 9.56
CA SER A 57 24.71 -12.53 8.94
C SER A 57 24.86 -12.31 7.43
N SER A 58 23.86 -11.69 6.79
CA SER A 58 23.86 -11.37 5.35
C SER A 58 23.83 -9.85 5.07
N ILE A 59 24.06 -9.05 6.11
CA ILE A 59 24.08 -7.58 6.04
C ILE A 59 25.48 -7.06 6.31
N SER A 60 26.11 -6.50 5.29
CA SER A 60 27.35 -5.75 5.45
C SER A 60 27.06 -4.39 6.06
N VAL A 61 27.79 -4.05 7.13
CA VAL A 61 27.62 -2.79 7.86
C VAL A 61 27.78 -1.57 6.94
N TRP A 62 28.74 -1.64 6.01
CA TRP A 62 29.20 -0.48 5.24
C TRP A 62 28.62 -0.38 3.82
N TYR A 63 28.12 -1.49 3.27
CA TYR A 63 27.68 -1.54 1.87
C TYR A 63 26.18 -1.75 1.70
N ASP A 64 25.49 -2.35 2.68
CA ASP A 64 24.06 -2.62 2.56
C ASP A 64 23.21 -1.51 3.16
N PRO A 65 22.01 -1.25 2.62
CA PRO A 65 21.10 -0.23 3.13
C PRO A 65 20.29 -0.77 4.31
N TRP A 66 20.82 -0.76 5.53
CA TRP A 66 20.14 -1.29 6.73
C TRP A 66 19.81 -0.25 7.80
N ILE A 67 20.29 0.99 7.65
CA ILE A 67 19.97 2.11 8.53
C ILE A 67 18.76 2.87 7.99
N SER A 68 17.78 3.11 8.86
CA SER A 68 16.61 3.95 8.59
C SER A 68 16.94 5.42 8.91
N ASP A 69 16.97 6.25 7.88
CA ASP A 69 17.21 7.70 7.97
C ASP A 69 16.21 8.42 7.04
N SER A 70 16.54 9.57 6.44
CA SER A 70 15.74 10.15 5.33
C SER A 70 15.53 9.19 4.15
N ARG A 71 16.48 8.26 3.96
CA ARG A 71 16.43 7.18 2.97
C ARG A 71 17.20 5.96 3.50
N PRO A 72 16.95 4.75 2.96
CA PRO A 72 17.76 3.58 3.29
C PRO A 72 19.23 3.81 2.90
N ARG A 73 20.13 3.58 3.84
CA ARG A 73 21.58 3.73 3.63
C ARG A 73 22.38 2.77 4.49
N SER A 74 23.66 2.61 4.17
CA SER A 74 24.61 1.92 5.03
C SER A 74 24.99 2.78 6.23
N ALA A 75 25.64 2.15 7.21
CA ALA A 75 26.08 2.84 8.41
C ALA A 75 27.29 3.74 8.12
N THR A 76 27.38 4.86 8.84
CA THR A 76 28.49 5.82 8.69
C THR A 76 29.56 5.56 9.75
N CYS A 77 30.78 5.26 9.32
CA CYS A 77 31.91 4.99 10.21
C CYS A 77 32.39 6.27 10.92
N LYS A 78 32.82 6.12 12.17
CA LYS A 78 33.58 7.14 12.89
C LYS A 78 35.04 7.14 12.43
N GLY A 79 35.39 8.04 11.52
CA GLY A 79 36.74 8.19 11.01
C GLY A 79 37.11 7.11 9.98
N ILE A 80 38.28 6.49 10.13
CA ILE A 80 38.81 5.52 9.17
C ILE A 80 38.20 4.13 9.44
N ASN A 81 37.64 3.52 8.40
CA ASN A 81 37.10 2.16 8.47
C ASN A 81 38.22 1.11 8.39
N TYR A 82 38.59 0.56 9.54
CA TYR A 82 39.58 -0.52 9.64
C TYR A 82 39.01 -1.92 9.36
N TYR A 83 37.68 -2.07 9.25
CA TYR A 83 37.00 -3.35 9.10
C TYR A 83 36.05 -3.35 7.90
N PRO A 84 36.57 -3.37 6.65
CA PRO A 84 35.75 -3.23 5.45
C PRO A 84 34.72 -4.35 5.28
N HIS A 85 34.96 -5.54 5.85
CA HIS A 85 34.08 -6.71 5.74
C HIS A 85 33.22 -6.96 6.99
N LEU A 86 33.05 -5.94 7.84
CA LEU A 86 32.25 -6.07 9.07
C LEU A 86 30.78 -6.39 8.74
N MET A 87 30.27 -7.43 9.40
CA MET A 87 28.87 -7.88 9.30
C MET A 87 28.07 -7.41 10.51
N VAL A 88 26.77 -7.16 10.32
CA VAL A 88 25.89 -6.70 11.40
C VAL A 88 25.81 -7.74 12.53
N SER A 89 25.89 -9.04 12.21
CA SER A 89 25.93 -10.11 13.21
C SER A 89 27.06 -9.95 14.24
N GLN A 90 28.18 -9.33 13.88
CA GLN A 90 29.32 -9.10 14.77
C GLN A 90 29.09 -7.93 15.74
N LEU A 91 28.07 -7.11 15.49
CA LEU A 91 27.63 -6.03 16.37
C LEU A 91 26.57 -6.49 17.39
N ILE A 92 26.09 -7.73 17.27
CA ILE A 92 25.01 -8.30 18.09
C ILE A 92 25.59 -9.28 19.12
N ASN A 93 25.15 -9.16 20.36
CA ASN A 93 25.32 -10.16 21.39
C ASN A 93 24.12 -11.11 21.36
N PHE A 94 24.29 -12.28 20.71
CA PHE A 94 23.21 -13.26 20.55
C PHE A 94 22.79 -13.94 21.86
N GLN A 95 23.69 -14.07 22.83
CA GLN A 95 23.36 -14.66 24.14
C GLN A 95 22.35 -13.78 24.89
N LEU A 96 22.49 -12.46 24.76
CA LEU A 96 21.61 -11.49 25.41
C LEU A 96 20.51 -10.97 24.49
N SER A 97 20.54 -11.30 23.19
CA SER A 97 19.67 -10.71 22.16
C SER A 97 19.70 -9.17 22.18
N THR A 98 20.89 -8.59 22.37
CA THR A 98 21.09 -7.12 22.46
C THR A 98 22.27 -6.67 21.60
N TRP A 99 22.32 -5.37 21.31
CA TRP A 99 23.47 -4.76 20.64
C TRP A 99 24.70 -4.69 21.55
N ASN A 100 25.89 -4.90 20.99
CA ASN A 100 27.17 -4.67 21.68
C ASN A 100 27.46 -3.17 21.79
N ILE A 101 26.86 -2.52 22.79
CA ILE A 101 26.94 -1.06 22.99
C ILE A 101 28.39 -0.54 23.06
N PRO A 102 29.33 -1.17 23.80
CA PRO A 102 30.72 -0.74 23.82
C PRO A 102 31.36 -0.70 22.42
N LEU A 103 31.15 -1.76 21.62
CA LEU A 103 31.69 -1.82 20.25
C LEU A 103 31.04 -0.78 19.34
N LEU A 104 29.74 -0.53 19.49
CA LEU A 104 29.05 0.50 18.70
C LEU A 104 29.64 1.90 18.94
N HIS A 105 29.91 2.28 20.19
CA HIS A 105 30.51 3.58 20.50
C HIS A 105 31.97 3.72 20.03
N GLN A 106 32.67 2.61 19.80
CA GLN A 106 34.00 2.63 19.18
C GLN A 106 33.95 2.88 17.68
N LEU A 107 32.93 2.35 16.99
CA LEU A 107 32.86 2.34 15.53
C LEU A 107 32.00 3.48 14.93
N PHE A 108 31.06 4.02 15.70
CA PHE A 108 30.03 4.93 15.22
C PHE A 108 29.91 6.19 16.08
N GLU A 109 29.41 7.28 15.48
CA GLU A 109 29.01 8.48 16.22
C GLU A 109 27.71 8.23 17.00
N ASN A 110 27.48 9.01 18.07
CA ASN A 110 26.37 8.78 19.01
C ASN A 110 24.98 8.76 18.34
N GLU A 111 24.75 9.62 17.35
CA GLU A 111 23.50 9.63 16.57
C GLU A 111 23.28 8.30 15.83
N GLU A 112 24.34 7.76 15.26
CA GLU A 112 24.30 6.50 14.52
C GLU A 112 24.11 5.32 15.47
N VAL A 113 24.77 5.35 16.64
CA VAL A 113 24.52 4.37 17.71
C VAL A 113 23.05 4.39 18.15
N THR A 114 22.43 5.57 18.24
CA THR A 114 21.00 5.69 18.57
C THR A 114 20.12 5.06 17.50
N ARG A 115 20.41 5.28 16.21
CA ARG A 115 19.67 4.62 15.12
C ARG A 115 19.83 3.09 15.15
N ILE A 116 21.06 2.61 15.30
CA ILE A 116 21.35 1.16 15.34
C ILE A 116 20.64 0.51 16.52
N THR A 117 20.75 1.11 17.71
CA THR A 117 20.16 0.54 18.93
C THR A 117 18.63 0.63 18.98
N GLY A 118 18.01 1.45 18.13
CA GLY A 118 16.56 1.47 17.93
C GLY A 118 16.00 0.31 17.10
N ILE A 119 16.87 -0.44 16.39
CA ILE A 119 16.49 -1.65 15.65
C ILE A 119 16.29 -2.80 16.63
N THR A 120 15.10 -3.40 16.63
CA THR A 120 14.79 -4.59 17.44
C THR A 120 15.62 -5.79 16.99
N ILE A 121 16.20 -6.51 17.95
CA ILE A 121 16.91 -7.78 17.73
C ILE A 121 15.97 -8.94 18.07
N ALA A 122 15.94 -9.96 17.21
CA ALA A 122 15.11 -11.14 17.43
C ALA A 122 15.67 -12.02 18.56
N THR A 123 14.77 -12.67 19.30
CA THR A 123 15.17 -13.75 20.21
C THR A 123 15.35 -15.04 19.40
N GLY A 124 16.58 -15.54 19.32
CA GLY A 124 16.92 -16.71 18.50
C GLY A 124 17.29 -16.38 17.04
N TYR A 125 17.34 -17.40 16.18
CA TYR A 125 17.75 -17.23 14.79
C TYR A 125 16.57 -16.79 13.91
N LYS A 126 16.77 -15.67 13.19
CA LYS A 126 15.85 -15.20 12.16
C LYS A 126 16.64 -14.75 10.93
N PRO A 127 16.26 -15.15 9.70
CA PRO A 127 16.96 -14.69 8.51
C PRO A 127 16.76 -13.19 8.30
N ASP A 128 17.74 -12.53 7.68
CA ASP A 128 17.61 -11.14 7.27
C ASP A 128 16.65 -11.05 6.08
N THR A 129 15.88 -9.97 6.01
CA THR A 129 14.85 -9.78 4.98
C THR A 129 14.97 -8.42 4.31
N TYR A 130 14.32 -8.26 3.15
CA TYR A 130 14.16 -6.95 2.53
C TYR A 130 12.80 -6.37 2.91
N GLY A 131 12.79 -5.08 3.23
CA GLY A 131 11.59 -4.28 3.47
C GLY A 131 11.48 -3.12 2.49
N TRP A 132 10.26 -2.65 2.29
CA TRP A 132 10.01 -1.36 1.65
C TRP A 132 10.06 -0.25 2.69
N PHE A 133 10.93 0.74 2.48
CA PHE A 133 11.15 1.80 3.45
C PHE A 133 10.00 2.83 3.52
N TYR A 134 9.36 3.09 2.39
CA TYR A 134 8.39 4.19 2.24
C TYR A 134 6.95 3.83 2.65
N THR A 135 6.76 2.74 3.37
CA THR A 135 5.47 2.37 3.97
C THR A 135 5.68 2.01 5.43
N LYS A 136 4.74 2.43 6.29
CA LYS A 136 4.79 2.10 7.72
C LYS A 136 4.82 0.59 7.97
N SER A 137 4.13 -0.18 7.14
CA SER A 137 4.06 -1.64 7.28
C SER A 137 5.31 -2.36 6.79
N GLY A 138 6.18 -1.69 6.02
CA GLY A 138 7.33 -2.32 5.39
C GLY A 138 7.01 -3.09 4.10
N ARG A 139 5.75 -3.09 3.64
CA ARG A 139 5.35 -3.76 2.39
C ARG A 139 5.42 -2.83 1.19
N TYR A 140 5.90 -3.36 0.07
CA TYR A 140 5.81 -2.68 -1.19
C TYR A 140 4.37 -2.71 -1.70
N THR A 141 3.88 -1.56 -2.17
CA THR A 141 2.65 -1.47 -2.97
C THR A 141 2.97 -0.76 -4.28
N VAL A 142 2.22 -1.08 -5.34
CA VAL A 142 2.37 -0.37 -6.63
C VAL A 142 2.17 1.13 -6.44
N LYS A 143 1.18 1.53 -5.63
CA LYS A 143 0.92 2.92 -5.25
C LYS A 143 2.14 3.59 -4.62
N SER A 144 2.76 2.95 -3.62
CA SER A 144 3.95 3.52 -2.98
C SER A 144 5.15 3.57 -3.91
N GLY A 145 5.32 2.58 -4.80
CA GLY A 145 6.36 2.60 -5.83
C GLY A 145 6.23 3.82 -6.75
N TYR A 146 5.04 4.05 -7.32
CA TYR A 146 4.77 5.18 -8.20
C TYR A 146 4.86 6.54 -7.48
N SER A 147 4.38 6.65 -6.24
CA SER A 147 4.47 7.90 -5.45
C SER A 147 5.91 8.39 -5.37
N ILE A 148 6.84 7.51 -5.00
CA ILE A 148 8.25 7.88 -4.85
C ILE A 148 8.90 8.11 -6.24
N LEU A 149 8.41 7.49 -7.32
CA LEU A 149 8.90 7.79 -8.69
C LEU A 149 8.50 9.19 -9.14
N GLN A 150 7.33 9.69 -8.71
CA GLN A 150 6.87 11.04 -9.02
C GLN A 150 7.56 12.12 -8.19
N GLU A 151 7.93 11.81 -6.94
CA GLU A 151 8.63 12.76 -6.05
C GLU A 151 10.09 13.01 -6.45
N TYR A 152 10.72 12.04 -7.12
CA TYR A 152 12.13 12.11 -7.53
C TYR A 152 12.28 11.76 -9.01
N PRO A 153 11.83 12.62 -9.95
CA PRO A 153 12.09 12.40 -11.35
C PRO A 153 13.61 12.44 -11.58
N GLU A 154 14.22 11.29 -11.89
CA GLU A 154 15.65 11.18 -12.21
C GLU A 154 16.02 11.87 -13.55
N GLN A 155 15.07 12.57 -14.19
CA GLN A 155 15.24 13.28 -15.47
C GLN A 155 14.52 14.62 -15.47
N GLU A 156 15.12 15.61 -16.15
CA GLU A 156 14.44 16.83 -16.58
C GLU A 156 13.15 16.44 -17.31
N VAL A 157 12.02 16.65 -16.65
CA VAL A 157 10.71 16.38 -17.25
C VAL A 157 10.56 17.40 -18.38
N LEU A 158 10.74 16.93 -19.62
CA LEU A 158 10.43 17.75 -20.79
C LEU A 158 9.01 18.29 -20.61
N PRO A 159 8.78 19.60 -20.81
CA PRO A 159 7.45 20.16 -20.67
C PRO A 159 6.49 19.41 -21.60
N ILE A 160 5.49 18.76 -21.01
CA ILE A 160 4.43 18.10 -21.75
C ILE A 160 3.54 19.21 -22.32
N PHE A 161 3.62 19.44 -23.63
CA PHE A 161 2.72 20.36 -24.33
C PHE A 161 1.41 19.64 -24.66
N GLY A 162 0.28 20.21 -24.21
CA GLY A 162 -1.05 19.70 -24.52
C GLY A 162 -2.11 20.08 -23.47
N PRO A 163 -3.40 19.82 -23.75
CA PRO A 163 -4.47 20.03 -22.78
C PRO A 163 -4.32 19.08 -21.59
N ASP A 164 -4.67 19.53 -20.38
CA ASP A 164 -4.66 18.68 -19.19
C ASP A 164 -5.80 17.65 -19.24
N LEU A 165 -5.46 16.40 -19.57
CA LEU A 165 -6.41 15.30 -19.70
C LEU A 165 -6.70 14.58 -18.37
N ARG A 166 -6.05 14.94 -17.26
CA ARG A 166 -6.16 14.20 -15.98
C ARG A 166 -7.60 14.13 -15.48
N ARG A 167 -8.38 15.20 -15.68
CA ARG A 167 -9.81 15.22 -15.30
C ARG A 167 -10.64 14.24 -16.12
N LEU A 168 -10.40 14.17 -17.43
CA LEU A 168 -11.07 13.21 -18.32
C LEU A 168 -10.68 11.77 -17.95
N GLN A 169 -9.38 11.51 -17.76
CA GLN A 169 -8.86 10.18 -17.38
C GLN A 169 -9.37 9.71 -16.02
N ALA A 170 -9.48 10.61 -15.03
CA ALA A 170 -10.02 10.28 -13.73
C ALA A 170 -11.54 10.02 -13.80
N HIS A 171 -12.25 10.76 -14.65
CA HIS A 171 -13.69 10.60 -14.82
C HIS A 171 -14.05 9.30 -15.56
N SER A 172 -13.24 8.83 -16.52
CA SER A 172 -13.50 7.58 -17.23
C SER A 172 -13.62 6.36 -16.30
N LEU A 173 -12.91 6.38 -15.17
CA LEU A 173 -12.96 5.33 -14.14
C LEU A 173 -14.19 5.43 -13.22
N LYS A 174 -14.97 6.51 -13.33
CA LYS A 174 -16.18 6.75 -12.52
C LYS A 174 -17.48 6.58 -13.32
N VAL A 175 -17.38 6.35 -14.63
CA VAL A 175 -18.53 6.16 -15.51
C VAL A 175 -19.34 4.95 -15.03
N LYS A 176 -20.67 5.11 -14.96
CA LYS A 176 -21.63 4.06 -14.57
C LYS A 176 -21.75 2.99 -15.67
N CYS A 177 -20.78 2.09 -15.72
CA CYS A 177 -20.76 0.96 -16.65
C CYS A 177 -19.86 -0.16 -16.09
N THR A 178 -19.61 -1.21 -16.88
CA THR A 178 -18.67 -2.26 -16.46
C THR A 178 -17.23 -1.74 -16.40
N THR A 179 -16.39 -2.31 -15.53
CA THR A 179 -14.96 -1.98 -15.41
C THR A 179 -14.20 -2.13 -16.73
N LYS A 180 -14.62 -3.10 -17.56
CA LYS A 180 -14.14 -3.26 -18.94
C LYS A 180 -14.38 -2.02 -19.79
N LEU A 181 -15.58 -1.44 -19.74
CA LEU A 181 -15.92 -0.25 -20.51
C LEU A 181 -15.26 1.01 -19.94
N GLN A 182 -15.09 1.11 -18.62
CA GLN A 182 -14.30 2.19 -18.00
C GLN A 182 -12.84 2.18 -18.52
N HIS A 183 -12.23 1.00 -18.60
CA HIS A 183 -10.89 0.85 -19.17
C HIS A 183 -10.86 1.19 -20.67
N PHE A 184 -11.87 0.75 -21.44
CA PHE A 184 -11.98 1.10 -22.85
C PHE A 184 -12.08 2.62 -23.08
N ILE A 185 -12.90 3.33 -22.27
CA ILE A 185 -12.99 4.79 -22.33
C ILE A 185 -11.66 5.44 -21.93
N TRP A 186 -10.96 4.90 -20.93
CA TRP A 186 -9.61 5.35 -20.59
C TRP A 186 -8.62 5.17 -21.75
N GLN A 187 -8.72 4.07 -22.52
CA GLN A 187 -7.92 3.85 -23.73
C GLN A 187 -8.23 4.85 -24.85
N ILE A 188 -9.50 5.27 -25.00
CA ILE A 188 -9.90 6.35 -25.92
C ILE A 188 -9.16 7.65 -25.54
N ILE A 189 -9.27 8.06 -24.28
CA ILE A 189 -8.71 9.35 -23.79
C ILE A 189 -7.18 9.35 -23.81
N THR A 190 -6.53 8.21 -23.57
CA THR A 190 -5.07 8.08 -23.59
C THR A 190 -4.48 7.86 -24.99
N GLY A 191 -5.32 7.73 -26.03
CA GLY A 191 -4.83 7.48 -27.39
C GLY A 191 -4.27 6.06 -27.60
N CYS A 192 -4.66 5.11 -26.75
CA CYS A 192 -4.14 3.74 -26.78
C CYS A 192 -4.92 2.80 -27.71
N LEU A 193 -6.04 3.24 -28.30
CA LEU A 193 -6.79 2.41 -29.26
C LEU A 193 -6.02 2.22 -30.58
N SER A 194 -5.99 0.98 -31.04
CA SER A 194 -5.37 0.59 -32.31
C SER A 194 -6.27 0.96 -33.50
N VAL A 195 -6.03 2.13 -34.08
CA VAL A 195 -6.67 2.62 -35.31
C VAL A 195 -5.61 2.84 -36.40
N GLY A 196 -6.02 2.80 -37.68
CA GLY A 196 -5.12 2.80 -38.84
C GLY A 196 -4.04 3.89 -38.80
N ALA A 197 -4.43 5.15 -38.55
CA ALA A 197 -3.49 6.27 -38.48
C ALA A 197 -2.44 6.12 -37.37
N TRP A 198 -2.84 5.60 -36.20
CA TRP A 198 -1.96 5.39 -35.05
C TRP A 198 -1.03 4.18 -35.20
N LEU A 199 -1.46 3.16 -35.92
CA LEU A 199 -0.60 2.02 -36.25
C LEU A 199 0.46 2.44 -37.28
N CYS A 200 0.05 3.17 -38.31
CA CYS A 200 0.95 3.72 -39.33
C CYS A 200 2.00 4.67 -38.72
N SER A 201 1.61 5.56 -37.81
CA SER A 201 2.55 6.47 -37.13
C SER A 201 3.58 5.76 -36.24
N ARG A 202 3.32 4.51 -35.84
CA ARG A 202 4.25 3.63 -35.11
C ARG A 202 5.06 2.72 -36.04
N GLY A 203 5.03 2.94 -37.36
CA GLY A 203 5.82 2.21 -38.35
C GLY A 203 5.22 0.87 -38.79
N MET A 204 3.97 0.58 -38.43
CA MET A 204 3.27 -0.61 -38.92
C MET A 204 2.81 -0.39 -40.37
N ARG A 205 3.01 -1.40 -41.23
CA ARG A 205 2.59 -1.36 -42.64
C ARG A 205 1.10 -1.67 -42.77
N VAL A 206 0.26 -0.70 -42.46
CA VAL A 206 -1.21 -0.78 -42.60
C VAL A 206 -1.73 0.41 -43.39
N ASP A 207 -2.87 0.24 -44.07
CA ASP A 207 -3.57 1.36 -44.71
C ASP A 207 -4.15 2.28 -43.62
N PRO A 208 -3.79 3.58 -43.60
CA PRO A 208 -4.33 4.51 -42.62
C PRO A 208 -5.80 4.83 -42.86
N GLN A 209 -6.38 4.53 -44.03
CA GLN A 209 -7.76 4.88 -44.36
C GLN A 209 -8.78 4.13 -43.48
N CYS A 210 -9.89 4.81 -43.18
CA CYS A 210 -11.00 4.24 -42.44
C CYS A 210 -11.67 3.10 -43.22
N VAL A 211 -11.59 1.89 -42.69
CA VAL A 211 -12.18 0.68 -43.29
C VAL A 211 -13.71 0.71 -43.42
N ARG A 212 -14.38 1.59 -42.68
CA ARG A 212 -15.84 1.72 -42.71
C ARG A 212 -16.33 2.66 -43.80
N CYS A 213 -15.60 3.75 -44.08
CA CYS A 213 -16.08 4.80 -44.99
C CYS A 213 -15.16 5.08 -46.18
N GLY A 214 -13.86 4.77 -46.09
CA GLY A 214 -12.87 5.05 -47.12
C GLY A 214 -12.55 6.53 -47.35
N MET A 215 -13.07 7.46 -46.53
CA MET A 215 -13.04 8.90 -46.81
C MET A 215 -11.88 9.67 -46.14
N GLY A 216 -10.97 9.00 -45.42
CA GLY A 216 -9.83 9.64 -44.77
C GLY A 216 -9.15 8.76 -43.71
N ASP A 217 -8.12 9.32 -43.07
CA ASP A 217 -7.33 8.63 -42.06
C ASP A 217 -8.18 8.24 -40.83
N GLU A 218 -8.06 6.98 -40.42
CA GLU A 218 -8.76 6.41 -39.29
C GLU A 218 -8.10 6.87 -37.98
N THR A 219 -8.51 8.04 -37.48
CA THR A 219 -8.23 8.48 -36.12
C THR A 219 -9.27 7.92 -35.14
N ILE A 220 -8.98 7.98 -33.83
CA ILE A 220 -9.96 7.59 -32.79
C ILE A 220 -11.21 8.45 -32.88
N ASN A 221 -11.04 9.76 -33.12
CA ASN A 221 -12.17 10.67 -33.29
C ASN A 221 -12.99 10.31 -34.54
N HIS A 222 -12.31 10.07 -35.66
CA HIS A 222 -12.98 9.70 -36.89
C HIS A 222 -13.81 8.43 -36.70
N MET A 223 -13.18 7.36 -36.20
CA MET A 223 -13.81 6.07 -35.97
C MET A 223 -15.05 6.17 -35.06
N LEU A 224 -15.00 6.95 -33.99
CA LEU A 224 -16.09 7.04 -33.00
C LEU A 224 -17.15 8.07 -33.33
N PHE A 225 -16.80 9.19 -33.98
CA PHE A 225 -17.63 10.39 -33.99
C PHE A 225 -17.87 10.97 -35.39
N GLU A 226 -16.92 10.88 -36.33
CA GLU A 226 -17.04 11.54 -37.64
C GLU A 226 -17.40 10.59 -38.78
N CYS A 227 -17.06 9.30 -38.64
CA CYS A 227 -17.32 8.28 -39.64
C CYS A 227 -18.84 8.18 -39.91
N PRO A 228 -19.32 8.16 -41.16
CA PRO A 228 -20.75 8.21 -41.48
C PRO A 228 -21.61 7.16 -40.75
N PRO A 229 -21.22 5.87 -40.68
CA PRO A 229 -21.96 4.87 -39.89
C PRO A 229 -21.99 5.19 -38.38
N ALA A 230 -20.90 5.73 -37.82
CA ALA A 230 -20.85 6.15 -36.43
C ALA A 230 -21.77 7.35 -36.17
N ARG A 231 -21.76 8.36 -37.05
CA ARG A 231 -22.67 9.51 -36.99
C ARG A 231 -24.13 9.08 -37.04
N GLN A 232 -24.46 8.09 -37.88
CA GLN A 232 -25.80 7.53 -37.95
C GLN A 232 -26.19 6.82 -36.64
N ALA A 233 -25.28 6.04 -36.04
CA ALA A 233 -25.53 5.40 -34.75
C ALA A 233 -25.78 6.43 -33.63
N TRP A 234 -25.03 7.53 -33.59
CA TRP A 234 -25.29 8.64 -32.65
C TRP A 234 -26.63 9.32 -32.92
N ALA A 235 -26.95 9.62 -34.17
CA ALA A 235 -28.21 10.29 -34.55
C ALA A 235 -29.46 9.45 -34.26
N LEU A 236 -29.34 8.11 -34.28
CA LEU A 236 -30.41 7.19 -33.91
C LEU A 236 -30.55 7.00 -32.40
N SER A 237 -29.51 7.35 -31.62
CA SER A 237 -29.48 7.13 -30.18
C SER A 237 -30.26 8.21 -29.41
N PRO A 238 -30.60 7.97 -28.13
CA PRO A 238 -31.19 8.99 -27.25
C PRO A 238 -30.28 10.19 -26.97
N ILE A 239 -28.98 10.10 -27.28
CA ILE A 239 -27.99 11.14 -26.99
C ILE A 239 -28.24 12.35 -27.91
N PRO A 240 -28.45 13.56 -27.36
CA PRO A 240 -28.62 14.76 -28.17
C PRO A 240 -27.41 14.97 -29.08
N THR A 241 -27.67 15.24 -30.37
CA THR A 241 -26.64 15.57 -31.37
C THR A 241 -26.85 16.97 -31.94
N PRO A 242 -26.70 18.04 -31.13
CA PRO A 242 -26.98 19.38 -31.60
C PRO A 242 -25.93 19.77 -32.66
N PRO A 243 -26.36 20.41 -33.77
CA PRO A 243 -25.44 20.86 -34.82
C PRO A 243 -24.29 21.68 -34.23
N GLN A 244 -23.07 21.46 -34.72
CA GLN A 244 -21.84 22.17 -34.32
C GLN A 244 -21.36 21.95 -32.88
N SER A 245 -22.04 21.15 -32.06
CA SER A 245 -21.65 20.91 -30.65
C SER A 245 -21.38 19.45 -30.31
N PHE A 246 -22.11 18.50 -30.91
CA PHE A 246 -21.77 17.07 -30.81
C PHE A 246 -22.38 16.26 -31.97
N PRO A 247 -21.60 15.37 -32.63
CA PRO A 247 -20.15 15.21 -32.52
C PRO A 247 -19.34 16.30 -33.24
N THR A 248 -18.11 16.56 -32.78
CA THR A 248 -17.16 17.55 -33.33
C THR A 248 -15.87 16.89 -33.85
N GLY A 249 -14.99 17.66 -34.49
CA GLY A 249 -13.65 17.21 -34.91
C GLY A 249 -12.64 17.01 -33.77
N ALA A 250 -13.03 17.27 -32.52
CA ALA A 250 -12.14 17.20 -31.37
C ALA A 250 -12.55 16.08 -30.40
N LEU A 251 -11.71 15.04 -30.30
CA LEU A 251 -11.94 13.88 -29.45
C LEU A 251 -12.25 14.25 -27.99
N PHE A 252 -11.42 15.12 -27.40
CA PHE A 252 -11.56 15.47 -26.00
C PHE A 252 -12.79 16.33 -25.72
N SER A 253 -13.22 17.16 -26.68
CA SER A 253 -14.47 17.91 -26.60
C SER A 253 -15.68 16.98 -26.64
N ASN A 254 -15.65 15.98 -27.52
CA ASN A 254 -16.70 14.95 -27.59
C ASN A 254 -16.79 14.15 -26.30
N MET A 255 -15.65 13.75 -25.71
CA MET A 255 -15.63 13.04 -24.43
C MET A 255 -16.11 13.92 -23.27
N ALA A 256 -15.71 15.20 -23.24
CA ALA A 256 -16.18 16.15 -22.22
C ALA A 256 -17.71 16.37 -22.30
N HIS A 257 -18.26 16.45 -23.52
CA HIS A 257 -19.69 16.54 -23.74
C HIS A 257 -20.43 15.33 -23.14
N LEU A 258 -19.96 14.11 -23.43
CA LEU A 258 -20.55 12.87 -22.89
C LEU A 258 -20.48 12.77 -21.36
N PHE A 259 -19.44 13.32 -20.73
CA PHE A 259 -19.27 13.26 -19.28
C PHE A 259 -20.07 14.32 -18.51
N TRP A 260 -20.19 15.53 -19.06
CA TRP A 260 -20.62 16.69 -18.28
C TRP A 260 -21.69 17.55 -18.91
N SER A 261 -22.07 17.32 -20.17
CA SER A 261 -23.05 18.15 -20.89
C SER A 261 -24.36 17.41 -21.19
N LEU A 262 -24.46 16.12 -20.87
CA LEU A 262 -25.70 15.36 -21.02
C LEU A 262 -26.69 15.69 -19.90
N PRO A 263 -28.01 15.68 -20.19
CA PRO A 263 -29.04 15.78 -19.16
C PRO A 263 -28.92 14.66 -18.11
N ASP A 264 -29.36 14.91 -16.88
CA ASP A 264 -29.43 13.89 -15.83
C ASP A 264 -30.63 12.97 -16.06
N ASN A 265 -30.48 12.02 -16.99
CA ASN A 265 -31.48 11.02 -17.36
C ASN A 265 -30.77 9.65 -17.54
N GLU A 266 -31.38 8.57 -17.06
CA GLU A 266 -30.87 7.19 -17.21
C GLU A 266 -30.66 6.79 -18.67
N ASP A 267 -31.48 7.30 -19.61
CA ASP A 267 -31.31 7.06 -21.04
C ASP A 267 -29.96 7.58 -21.57
N MET A 268 -29.40 8.61 -20.91
CA MET A 268 -28.09 9.16 -21.28
C MET A 268 -26.94 8.23 -20.91
N LEU A 269 -27.16 7.22 -20.06
CA LEU A 269 -26.11 6.29 -19.65
C LEU A 269 -25.68 5.34 -20.78
N ILE A 270 -26.34 5.31 -21.93
CA ILE A 270 -26.04 4.40 -23.04
C ILE A 270 -24.68 4.63 -23.73
N TYR A 271 -24.11 5.84 -23.64
CA TYR A 271 -22.92 6.22 -24.43
C TYR A 271 -21.69 5.29 -24.26
N PRO A 272 -21.37 4.70 -23.09
CA PRO A 272 -20.25 3.76 -22.93
C PRO A 272 -20.40 2.53 -23.81
N TRP A 273 -21.62 2.01 -23.90
CA TRP A 273 -21.95 0.86 -24.74
C TRP A 273 -21.97 1.25 -26.21
N LEU A 274 -22.50 2.42 -26.55
CA LEU A 274 -22.52 2.90 -27.93
C LEU A 274 -21.10 3.06 -28.49
N LEU A 275 -20.19 3.71 -27.74
CA LEU A 275 -18.77 3.80 -28.07
C LEU A 275 -18.13 2.42 -28.31
N TRP A 276 -18.43 1.47 -27.43
CA TRP A 276 -17.91 0.11 -27.51
C TRP A 276 -18.43 -0.66 -28.73
N PHE A 277 -19.72 -0.56 -29.04
CA PHE A 277 -20.32 -1.26 -30.17
C PHE A 277 -19.95 -0.64 -31.51
N ILE A 278 -19.74 0.68 -31.58
CA ILE A 278 -19.15 1.33 -32.76
C ILE A 278 -17.74 0.76 -33.02
N TRP A 279 -16.89 0.68 -31.98
CA TRP A 279 -15.56 0.08 -32.10
C TRP A 279 -15.60 -1.41 -32.46
N LYS A 280 -16.52 -2.19 -31.87
CA LYS A 280 -16.70 -3.60 -32.24
C LYS A 280 -17.12 -3.76 -33.70
N ALA A 281 -18.09 -2.98 -34.16
CA ALA A 281 -18.56 -3.02 -35.53
C ALA A 281 -17.45 -2.65 -36.53
N ARG A 282 -16.55 -1.73 -36.16
CA ARG A 282 -15.32 -1.48 -36.93
C ARG A 282 -14.41 -2.71 -36.96
N ASN A 283 -14.17 -3.36 -35.81
CA ASN A 283 -13.31 -4.54 -35.77
C ASN A 283 -13.87 -5.75 -36.52
N TYR A 284 -15.19 -5.96 -36.49
CA TYR A 284 -15.84 -6.98 -37.32
C TYR A 284 -15.57 -6.73 -38.81
N LYS A 285 -15.65 -5.46 -39.25
CA LYS A 285 -15.27 -5.11 -40.63
C LYS A 285 -13.81 -5.42 -40.94
N VAL A 286 -12.88 -5.15 -40.02
CA VAL A 286 -11.44 -5.42 -40.23
C VAL A 286 -11.13 -6.92 -40.30
N PHE A 287 -11.66 -7.70 -39.37
CA PHE A 287 -11.22 -9.09 -39.18
C PHE A 287 -12.09 -10.12 -39.92
N SER A 288 -13.37 -9.79 -40.15
CA SER A 288 -14.34 -10.69 -40.78
C SER A 288 -14.96 -10.13 -42.06
N ASN A 289 -14.66 -8.88 -42.43
CA ASN A 289 -15.32 -8.13 -43.51
C ASN A 289 -16.85 -7.94 -43.31
N ASP A 290 -17.33 -8.13 -42.08
CA ASP A 290 -18.74 -7.99 -41.72
C ASP A 290 -19.10 -6.52 -41.49
N ASP A 291 -20.05 -5.99 -42.26
CA ASP A 291 -20.51 -4.61 -42.14
C ASP A 291 -21.84 -4.55 -41.38
N HIS A 292 -21.78 -4.05 -40.14
CA HIS A 292 -22.95 -4.00 -39.26
C HIS A 292 -23.72 -2.69 -39.48
N ASP A 293 -25.05 -2.79 -39.60
CA ASP A 293 -25.94 -1.64 -39.70
C ASP A 293 -25.88 -0.80 -38.41
N PRO A 294 -25.87 0.54 -38.50
CA PRO A 294 -25.89 1.42 -37.33
C PRO A 294 -27.07 1.17 -36.36
N ARG A 295 -28.21 0.66 -36.84
CA ARG A 295 -29.34 0.26 -36.00
C ARG A 295 -29.02 -0.96 -35.15
N ASP A 296 -28.39 -1.99 -35.74
CA ASP A 296 -27.99 -3.20 -35.00
C ASP A 296 -26.96 -2.87 -33.91
N VAL A 297 -26.06 -1.94 -34.22
CA VAL A 297 -25.08 -1.39 -33.26
C VAL A 297 -25.79 -0.72 -32.08
N LEU A 298 -26.81 0.09 -32.36
CA LEU A 298 -27.61 0.76 -31.33
C LEU A 298 -28.43 -0.25 -30.51
N GLU A 299 -29.12 -1.20 -31.15
CA GLU A 299 -29.90 -2.23 -30.46
C GLU A 299 -29.03 -3.07 -29.52
N SER A 300 -27.83 -3.43 -29.96
CA SER A 300 -26.86 -4.13 -29.13
C SER A 300 -26.42 -3.30 -27.92
N ALA A 301 -26.21 -1.98 -28.10
CA ALA A 301 -25.88 -1.07 -27.01
C ALA A 301 -27.04 -0.92 -26.01
N ILE A 302 -28.28 -0.79 -26.49
CA ILE A 302 -29.49 -0.73 -25.65
C ILE A 302 -29.63 -2.03 -24.82
N THR A 303 -29.47 -3.17 -25.47
CA THR A 303 -29.63 -4.50 -24.85
C THR A 303 -28.64 -4.68 -23.70
N GLU A 304 -27.37 -4.38 -23.92
CA GLU A 304 -26.32 -4.49 -22.89
C GLU A 304 -26.47 -3.43 -21.79
N THR A 305 -26.90 -2.22 -22.11
CA THR A 305 -27.16 -1.17 -21.11
C THR A 305 -28.27 -1.61 -20.16
N ARG A 306 -29.38 -2.13 -20.70
CA ARG A 306 -30.51 -2.67 -19.91
C ARG A 306 -30.11 -3.88 -19.07
N ALA A 307 -29.33 -4.81 -19.65
CA ALA A 307 -28.82 -5.97 -18.93
C ALA A 307 -27.89 -5.58 -17.77
N TRP A 308 -27.05 -4.56 -17.96
CA TRP A 308 -26.20 -4.05 -16.89
C TRP A 308 -27.01 -3.39 -15.78
N ALA A 309 -27.99 -2.55 -16.14
CA ALA A 309 -28.87 -1.87 -15.19
C ALA A 309 -29.66 -2.88 -14.33
N SER A 310 -30.24 -3.92 -14.94
CA SER A 310 -30.97 -4.97 -14.21
C SER A 310 -30.07 -5.81 -13.30
N ALA A 311 -28.78 -5.96 -13.65
CA ALA A 311 -27.80 -6.63 -12.79
C ALA A 311 -27.39 -5.79 -11.57
N GLN A 312 -27.57 -4.46 -11.62
CA GLN A 312 -27.31 -3.59 -10.47
C GLN A 312 -28.46 -3.59 -9.46
N SER A 313 -29.70 -3.84 -9.90
CA SER A 313 -30.90 -3.91 -9.06
C SER A 313 -31.03 -5.21 -8.26
N ARG A 314 -29.94 -5.88 -7.90
CA ARG A 314 -30.00 -7.05 -7.02
C ARG A 314 -30.53 -6.61 -5.66
N ASP A 315 -31.66 -7.20 -5.27
CA ASP A 315 -32.12 -7.28 -3.88
C ASP A 315 -30.91 -7.62 -3.00
N GLU A 316 -30.75 -6.85 -1.92
CA GLU A 316 -29.88 -7.21 -0.81
C GLU A 316 -30.32 -8.58 -0.30
N ILE A 317 -29.78 -9.66 -0.87
CA ILE A 317 -29.59 -10.89 -0.11
C ILE A 317 -28.59 -10.49 0.97
N ARG A 318 -29.15 -10.02 2.09
CA ARG A 318 -28.47 -9.94 3.37
C ARG A 318 -28.04 -11.35 3.70
N LEU A 319 -26.89 -11.75 3.16
CA LEU A 319 -26.02 -12.68 3.86
C LEU A 319 -25.95 -12.14 5.30
N PRO A 320 -26.14 -12.97 6.33
CA PRO A 320 -25.91 -12.55 7.70
C PRO A 320 -24.42 -12.22 7.78
N THR A 321 -24.07 -10.98 7.47
CA THR A 321 -22.84 -10.35 7.89
C THR A 321 -22.86 -10.54 9.38
N THR A 322 -21.98 -11.40 9.90
CA THR A 322 -21.63 -11.39 11.31
C THR A 322 -21.03 -10.01 11.54
N VAL A 323 -21.91 -9.04 11.81
CA VAL A 323 -21.54 -7.76 12.39
C VAL A 323 -21.00 -8.15 13.75
N ILE A 324 -19.68 -8.19 13.87
CA ILE A 324 -19.03 -8.12 15.17
C ILE A 324 -19.49 -6.77 15.73
N HIS A 325 -20.50 -6.81 16.60
CA HIS A 325 -20.98 -5.65 17.33
C HIS A 325 -19.79 -5.06 18.10
N LEU A 326 -19.19 -4.02 17.54
CA LEU A 326 -18.23 -3.14 18.21
C LEU A 326 -19.03 -2.23 19.15
N GLY A 327 -19.53 -2.79 20.24
CA GLY A 327 -20.47 -2.10 21.10
C GLY A 327 -21.07 -2.97 22.19
N ASN A 328 -20.30 -3.88 22.78
CA ASN A 328 -20.63 -4.40 24.10
C ASN A 328 -19.62 -3.81 25.08
N THR A 329 -20.12 -3.10 26.08
CA THR A 329 -19.42 -2.87 27.34
C THR A 329 -18.80 -4.19 27.75
N LEU A 330 -17.48 -4.35 27.58
CA LEU A 330 -16.77 -5.55 28.00
C LEU A 330 -16.95 -5.64 29.51
N SER A 331 -17.90 -6.46 29.95
CA SER A 331 -18.02 -6.86 31.34
C SER A 331 -16.80 -7.74 31.63
N GLY A 332 -15.81 -7.18 32.32
CA GLY A 332 -14.57 -7.87 32.62
C GLY A 332 -13.40 -6.93 32.84
N GLU A 333 -12.33 -7.49 33.38
CA GLU A 333 -11.05 -6.83 33.55
C GLU A 333 -10.47 -6.37 32.20
N TRP A 334 -9.86 -5.18 32.20
CA TRP A 334 -9.24 -4.60 31.01
C TRP A 334 -7.89 -3.96 31.32
N CYS A 335 -7.07 -3.80 30.28
CA CYS A 335 -5.74 -3.17 30.36
C CYS A 335 -5.57 -2.17 29.21
N GLN A 336 -5.52 -0.89 29.54
CA GLN A 336 -5.18 0.19 28.63
C GLN A 336 -3.67 0.31 28.47
N LEU A 337 -3.18 0.55 27.27
CA LEU A 337 -1.76 0.71 26.98
C LEU A 337 -1.51 1.90 26.04
N ASP A 338 -0.32 2.48 26.13
CA ASP A 338 0.11 3.62 25.31
C ASP A 338 1.64 3.66 25.18
N GLY A 339 2.13 4.13 24.03
CA GLY A 339 3.54 4.36 23.74
C GLY A 339 3.86 5.85 23.55
N ALA A 340 4.74 6.39 24.40
CA ALA A 340 5.24 7.76 24.27
C ALA A 340 6.56 7.80 23.50
N TRP A 341 6.51 8.28 22.26
CA TRP A 341 7.68 8.43 21.38
C TRP A 341 7.86 9.88 20.94
N LYS A 342 9.11 10.34 20.82
CA LYS A 342 9.45 11.65 20.24
C LYS A 342 10.79 11.60 19.54
N GLU A 343 10.84 12.10 18.30
CA GLU A 343 12.01 11.99 17.43
C GLU A 343 13.28 12.62 18.04
N THR A 344 13.12 13.75 18.72
CA THR A 344 14.19 14.54 19.33
C THR A 344 14.76 13.94 20.62
N GLU A 345 14.14 12.91 21.17
CA GLU A 345 14.54 12.31 22.45
C GLU A 345 15.19 10.93 22.23
N CYS A 346 16.09 10.54 23.13
CA CYS A 346 16.79 9.25 23.04
C CYS A 346 16.02 8.08 23.67
N ARG A 347 14.97 8.38 24.44
CA ARG A 347 14.14 7.41 25.16
C ARG A 347 12.71 7.42 24.63
N ALA A 348 12.06 6.28 24.74
CA ALA A 348 10.62 6.15 24.61
C ALA A 348 10.04 5.67 25.93
N GLY A 349 8.77 5.99 26.19
CA GLY A 349 8.06 5.57 27.37
C GLY A 349 6.94 4.59 27.03
N LEU A 350 6.76 3.59 27.87
CA LEU A 350 5.70 2.60 27.80
C LEU A 350 4.81 2.78 29.03
N GLY A 351 3.50 2.80 28.82
CA GLY A 351 2.53 2.94 29.90
C GLY A 351 1.41 1.93 29.74
N TRP A 352 0.99 1.31 30.84
CA TRP A 352 -0.26 0.57 30.86
C TRP A 352 -0.99 0.72 32.19
N TYR A 353 -2.32 0.64 32.13
CA TYR A 353 -3.23 0.77 33.25
C TYR A 353 -4.26 -0.37 33.19
N ASN A 354 -4.20 -1.26 34.16
CA ASN A 354 -5.10 -2.40 34.31
C ASN A 354 -6.10 -2.14 35.44
N TYR A 355 -7.36 -2.45 35.19
CA TYR A 355 -8.45 -2.28 36.14
C TYR A 355 -9.40 -3.47 36.06
N ASP A 356 -9.66 -4.08 37.22
CA ASP A 356 -10.66 -5.11 37.39
C ASP A 356 -11.91 -4.53 38.08
N PRO A 357 -13.03 -4.39 37.35
CA PRO A 357 -14.29 -3.90 37.93
C PRO A 357 -14.86 -4.81 39.02
N GLY A 358 -14.55 -6.10 39.02
CA GLY A 358 -15.10 -7.08 39.96
C GLY A 358 -14.46 -7.00 41.34
N SER A 359 -13.13 -6.91 41.39
CA SER A 359 -12.38 -6.77 42.65
C SER A 359 -12.11 -5.31 43.05
N GLY A 360 -12.26 -4.36 42.12
CA GLY A 360 -11.80 -2.98 42.29
C GLY A 360 -10.27 -2.85 42.26
N SER A 361 -9.55 -3.92 41.94
CA SER A 361 -8.08 -3.91 41.90
C SER A 361 -7.57 -3.10 40.70
N THR A 362 -6.45 -2.42 40.92
CA THR A 362 -5.75 -1.64 39.91
C THR A 362 -4.30 -2.07 39.90
N LEU A 363 -3.74 -2.21 38.69
CA LEU A 363 -2.31 -2.35 38.46
C LEU A 363 -1.89 -1.35 37.40
N VAL A 364 -0.69 -0.80 37.55
CA VAL A 364 -0.13 0.15 36.60
C VAL A 364 1.30 -0.20 36.28
N GLY A 365 1.67 0.06 35.03
CA GLY A 365 3.04 -0.03 34.55
C GLY A 365 3.48 1.31 33.97
N SER A 366 4.65 1.77 34.37
CA SER A 366 5.39 2.85 33.70
C SER A 366 6.85 2.44 33.52
N CYS A 367 7.31 2.37 32.27
CA CYS A 367 8.67 1.94 31.94
C CYS A 367 9.25 2.81 30.82
N ASN A 368 10.55 3.03 30.81
CA ASN A 368 11.23 3.62 29.66
C ASN A 368 12.26 2.67 29.05
N LEU A 369 12.52 2.88 27.77
CA LEU A 369 13.51 2.15 27.01
C LEU A 369 14.20 3.08 26.02
N ARG A 370 15.28 2.58 25.39
CA ARG A 370 15.92 3.30 24.29
C ARG A 370 14.95 3.44 23.13
N ARG A 371 14.82 4.65 22.59
CA ARG A 371 13.81 4.95 21.58
C ARG A 371 13.98 4.08 20.33
N GLY A 372 12.91 3.39 19.95
CA GLY A 372 12.80 2.67 18.68
C GLY A 372 12.73 3.60 17.46
N LEU A 373 12.65 3.01 16.27
CA LEU A 373 12.68 3.76 15.01
C LEU A 373 11.39 4.54 14.71
N SER A 374 10.26 4.16 15.31
CA SER A 374 8.96 4.77 15.01
C SER A 374 8.03 4.78 16.22
N PRO A 375 7.04 5.70 16.27
CA PRO A 375 5.99 5.68 17.29
C PRO A 375 5.26 4.33 17.34
N LEU A 376 4.97 3.75 16.17
CA LEU A 376 4.23 2.49 16.07
C LEU A 376 5.01 1.30 16.65
N GLN A 377 6.35 1.34 16.59
CA GLN A 377 7.20 0.37 17.29
C GLN A 377 7.00 0.48 18.81
N THR A 378 7.00 1.69 19.36
CA THR A 378 6.80 1.94 20.80
C THR A 378 5.41 1.53 21.28
N GLU A 379 4.36 1.77 20.49
CA GLU A 379 3.01 1.27 20.79
C GLU A 379 2.97 -0.27 20.89
N LEU A 380 3.67 -0.95 19.97
CA LEU A 380 3.76 -2.40 19.97
C LEU A 380 4.61 -2.94 21.13
N GLU A 381 5.72 -2.27 21.46
CA GLU A 381 6.54 -2.57 22.65
C GLU A 381 5.73 -2.40 23.94
N ALA A 382 4.86 -1.38 24.02
CA ALA A 382 3.96 -1.18 25.15
C ALA A 382 2.97 -2.33 25.28
N LEU A 383 2.44 -2.85 24.17
CA LEU A 383 1.57 -4.02 24.17
C LEU A 383 2.31 -5.28 24.63
N VAL A 384 3.48 -5.58 24.08
CA VAL A 384 4.29 -6.75 24.49
C VAL A 384 4.58 -6.68 25.98
N TRP A 385 4.99 -5.52 26.49
CA TRP A 385 5.29 -5.34 27.90
C TRP A 385 4.04 -5.47 28.79
N ALA A 386 2.90 -4.92 28.37
CA ALA A 386 1.62 -5.09 29.07
C ALA A 386 1.21 -6.58 29.12
N MET A 387 1.32 -7.31 28.00
CA MET A 387 1.01 -8.74 27.95
C MET A 387 1.89 -9.56 28.90
N GLN A 388 3.21 -9.34 28.87
CA GLN A 388 4.15 -10.00 29.78
C GLN A 388 3.86 -9.68 31.24
N SER A 389 3.52 -8.42 31.54
CA SER A 389 3.17 -7.98 32.90
C SER A 389 1.89 -8.66 33.40
N MET A 390 0.86 -8.78 32.57
CA MET A 390 -0.39 -9.47 32.94
C MET A 390 -0.15 -10.97 33.19
N LEU A 391 0.65 -11.63 32.34
CA LEU A 391 1.02 -13.03 32.52
C LEU A 391 1.80 -13.25 33.83
N ALA A 392 2.73 -12.35 34.17
CA ALA A 392 3.48 -12.40 35.43
C ALA A 392 2.59 -12.25 36.68
N HIS A 393 1.44 -11.61 36.55
CA HIS A 393 0.42 -11.49 37.62
C HIS A 393 -0.67 -12.56 37.52
N ASN A 394 -0.42 -13.65 36.78
CA ASN A 394 -1.35 -14.76 36.55
C ASN A 394 -2.70 -14.36 35.94
N LYS A 395 -2.76 -13.25 35.21
CA LYS A 395 -3.95 -12.80 34.49
C LYS A 395 -3.96 -13.40 33.08
N GLN A 396 -4.72 -14.49 32.90
CA GLN A 396 -4.76 -15.27 31.66
C GLN A 396 -5.97 -14.96 30.75
N GLN A 397 -6.89 -14.10 31.19
CA GLN A 397 -8.03 -13.61 30.40
C GLN A 397 -8.00 -12.10 30.41
N MET A 398 -7.66 -11.48 29.29
CA MET A 398 -7.41 -10.04 29.24
C MET A 398 -8.01 -9.35 28.02
N ASN A 399 -8.60 -8.18 28.29
CA ASN A 399 -9.07 -7.24 27.26
C ASN A 399 -8.12 -6.04 27.18
N PHE A 400 -7.26 -6.02 26.16
CA PHE A 400 -6.35 -4.91 25.93
C PHE A 400 -7.03 -3.79 25.13
N GLN A 401 -6.69 -2.55 25.46
CA GLN A 401 -7.25 -1.35 24.86
C GLN A 401 -6.12 -0.37 24.48
N THR A 402 -6.17 0.16 23.27
CA THR A 402 -5.20 1.13 22.74
C THR A 402 -5.93 2.21 21.95
N ASP A 403 -5.36 3.42 21.85
CA ASP A 403 -5.86 4.44 20.94
C ASP A 403 -5.21 4.38 19.54
N CYS A 404 -4.30 3.43 19.33
CA CYS A 404 -3.63 3.22 18.05
C CYS A 404 -4.39 2.21 17.17
N ALA A 405 -5.21 2.70 16.23
CA ALA A 405 -5.94 1.84 15.30
C ALA A 405 -5.02 1.02 14.37
N GLU A 406 -3.81 1.52 14.07
CA GLU A 406 -2.81 0.78 13.29
C GLU A 406 -2.29 -0.44 14.07
N LEU A 407 -2.10 -0.32 15.38
CA LEU A 407 -1.69 -1.43 16.24
C LEU A 407 -2.74 -2.55 16.24
N VAL A 408 -4.03 -2.21 16.34
CA VAL A 408 -5.12 -3.21 16.27
C VAL A 408 -5.09 -3.96 14.94
N LYS A 409 -4.92 -3.25 13.81
CA LYS A 409 -4.81 -3.87 12.49
C LYS A 409 -3.57 -4.75 12.37
N MET A 410 -2.46 -4.34 12.97
CA MET A 410 -1.19 -5.05 12.96
C MET A 410 -1.29 -6.39 13.68
N VAL A 411 -1.89 -6.42 14.88
CA VAL A 411 -2.08 -7.66 15.65
C VAL A 411 -3.13 -8.58 15.01
N ALA A 412 -4.12 -8.01 14.32
CA ALA A 412 -5.13 -8.78 13.59
C ALA A 412 -4.56 -9.45 12.32
N ASN A 413 -3.69 -8.76 11.57
CA ASN A 413 -3.11 -9.23 10.31
C ASN A 413 -1.58 -9.05 10.29
N PRO A 414 -0.83 -9.82 11.09
CA PRO A 414 0.62 -9.62 11.27
C PRO A 414 1.43 -9.72 9.97
N ASN A 415 1.00 -10.59 9.04
CA ASN A 415 1.64 -10.77 7.73
C ASN A 415 1.61 -9.51 6.85
N ASP A 416 0.71 -8.56 7.13
CA ASP A 416 0.67 -7.28 6.41
C ASP A 416 1.71 -6.28 6.90
N TRP A 417 2.41 -6.57 8.00
CA TRP A 417 3.32 -5.67 8.71
C TRP A 417 4.71 -6.29 8.95
N PRO A 418 5.42 -6.75 7.89
CA PRO A 418 6.77 -7.31 8.00
C PRO A 418 7.79 -6.35 8.62
N ALA A 419 7.49 -5.05 8.70
CA ALA A 419 8.34 -4.11 9.42
C ALA A 419 8.51 -4.42 10.91
N PHE A 420 7.50 -5.04 11.51
CA PHE A 420 7.42 -5.31 12.95
C PHE A 420 7.45 -6.81 13.25
N GLU A 421 7.89 -7.62 12.28
CA GLU A 421 7.83 -9.09 12.32
C GLU A 421 8.42 -9.68 13.61
N ILE A 422 9.54 -9.13 14.09
CA ILE A 422 10.22 -9.56 15.32
C ILE A 422 9.33 -9.33 16.55
N LEU A 423 8.78 -8.12 16.70
CA LEU A 423 7.91 -7.79 17.84
C LEU A 423 6.56 -8.53 17.76
N LEU A 424 6.05 -8.77 16.55
CA LEU A 424 4.80 -9.52 16.35
C LEU A 424 4.94 -11.00 16.70
N GLU A 425 6.12 -11.60 16.52
CA GLU A 425 6.39 -12.95 17.04
C GLU A 425 6.33 -13.00 18.57
N GLU A 426 6.84 -11.97 19.27
CA GLU A 426 6.71 -11.88 20.73
C GLU A 426 5.25 -11.68 21.17
N VAL A 427 4.46 -10.91 20.43
CA VAL A 427 3.00 -10.80 20.66
C VAL A 427 2.34 -12.16 20.50
N GLU A 428 2.60 -12.89 19.41
CA GLU A 428 2.01 -14.20 19.18
C GLU A 428 2.45 -15.25 20.22
N LYS A 429 3.71 -15.19 20.68
CA LYS A 429 4.21 -16.02 21.78
C LYS A 429 3.50 -15.72 23.10
N CYS A 430 3.25 -14.46 23.41
CA CYS A 430 2.49 -14.08 24.60
C CYS A 430 1.01 -14.49 24.46
N LYS A 431 0.41 -14.25 23.30
CA LYS A 431 -1.00 -14.56 23.00
C LYS A 431 -1.34 -16.03 23.19
N ARG A 432 -0.44 -16.96 22.85
CA ARG A 432 -0.61 -18.41 23.11
C ARG A 432 -0.69 -18.79 24.59
N GLN A 433 -0.25 -17.93 25.50
CA GLN A 433 -0.30 -18.18 26.95
C GLN A 433 -1.59 -17.64 27.60
N PHE A 434 -2.38 -16.83 26.88
CA PHE A 434 -3.69 -16.37 27.33
C PHE A 434 -4.76 -17.42 26.98
N GLN A 435 -5.67 -17.67 27.92
CA GLN A 435 -6.90 -18.43 27.66
C GLN A 435 -7.89 -17.62 26.83
N ALA A 436 -7.95 -16.30 27.08
CA ALA A 436 -8.74 -15.35 26.32
C ALA A 436 -7.96 -14.05 26.12
N PHE A 437 -7.90 -13.59 24.87
CA PHE A 437 -7.20 -12.37 24.47
C PHE A 437 -8.09 -11.55 23.55
N SER A 438 -8.27 -10.27 23.86
CA SER A 438 -8.84 -9.30 22.93
C SER A 438 -8.00 -8.02 22.90
N LEU A 439 -7.96 -7.36 21.75
CA LEU A 439 -7.35 -6.04 21.59
C LEU A 439 -8.33 -5.15 20.84
N SER A 440 -8.66 -4.00 21.43
CA SER A 440 -9.68 -3.08 20.90
C SER A 440 -9.18 -1.64 20.86
N HIS A 441 -9.70 -0.89 19.88
CA HIS A 441 -9.41 0.54 19.74
C HIS A 441 -10.35 1.37 20.60
N ILE A 442 -9.81 2.33 21.35
CA ILE A 442 -10.57 3.33 22.12
C ILE A 442 -10.16 4.75 21.72
N PRO A 443 -11.05 5.75 21.82
CA PRO A 443 -10.66 7.14 21.57
C PRO A 443 -9.58 7.60 22.57
N ARG A 444 -8.59 8.38 22.13
CA ARG A 444 -7.51 8.94 22.98
C ARG A 444 -7.99 9.62 24.27
N LYS A 445 -9.16 10.28 24.23
CA LYS A 445 -9.79 10.90 25.42
C LYS A 445 -10.12 9.89 26.54
N LYS A 446 -10.23 8.60 26.21
CA LYS A 446 -10.47 7.51 27.16
C LYS A 446 -9.17 6.80 27.61
N ASN A 447 -8.05 7.01 26.93
CA ASN A 447 -6.75 6.38 27.21
C ASN A 447 -5.80 7.26 28.06
N THR A 448 -6.33 8.20 28.84
CA THR A 448 -5.53 9.25 29.49
C THR A 448 -4.59 8.74 30.58
N LYS A 449 -4.90 7.60 31.21
CA LYS A 449 -4.07 7.02 32.26
C LYS A 449 -2.79 6.41 31.71
N ALA A 450 -2.92 5.57 30.67
CA ALA A 450 -1.77 4.96 30.01
C ALA A 450 -0.88 6.01 29.32
N ASP A 451 -1.46 6.99 28.62
CA ASP A 451 -0.71 8.10 27.98
C ASP A 451 0.12 8.90 28.99
N LYS A 452 -0.43 9.20 30.18
CA LYS A 452 0.33 9.87 31.24
C LYS A 452 1.47 9.02 31.79
N LEU A 453 1.24 7.72 32.00
CA LEU A 453 2.27 6.80 32.49
C LEU A 453 3.41 6.66 31.48
N ALA A 454 3.08 6.56 30.19
CA ALA A 454 4.07 6.49 29.12
C ALA A 454 4.89 7.78 29.01
N ARG A 455 4.23 8.95 28.98
CA ARG A 455 4.92 10.25 28.91
C ARG A 455 5.83 10.48 30.12
N SER A 456 5.32 10.20 31.32
CA SER A 456 6.08 10.37 32.57
C SER A 456 7.37 9.54 32.57
N ALA A 457 7.31 8.28 32.10
CA ALA A 457 8.48 7.42 31.97
C ALA A 457 9.48 7.95 30.93
N ARG A 458 8.99 8.40 29.77
CA ARG A 458 9.85 8.96 28.70
C ARG A 458 10.64 10.16 29.19
N ASP A 459 10.01 11.03 29.97
CA ASP A 459 10.62 12.28 30.46
C ASP A 459 11.69 12.02 31.56
N GLN A 460 11.87 10.78 32.04
CA GLN A 460 12.93 10.43 33.00
C GLN A 460 14.29 10.31 32.32
N LEU A 461 15.32 10.82 33.00
CA LEU A 461 16.72 10.80 32.50
C LEU A 461 17.40 9.44 32.66
N TYR A 462 16.95 8.63 33.61
CA TYR A 462 17.51 7.31 33.96
C TYR A 462 16.54 6.18 33.58
N ASP A 463 17.03 4.94 33.58
CA ASP A 463 16.20 3.77 33.32
C ASP A 463 15.14 3.61 34.42
N VAL A 464 13.88 3.52 34.03
CA VAL A 464 12.74 3.36 34.94
C VAL A 464 11.91 2.18 34.47
N CYS A 465 11.63 1.25 35.39
CA CYS A 465 10.62 0.22 35.21
C CYS A 465 9.85 0.08 36.52
N TYR A 466 8.57 0.40 36.48
CA TYR A 466 7.70 0.42 37.64
C TYR A 466 6.44 -0.38 37.33
N VAL A 467 6.12 -1.35 38.19
CA VAL A 467 4.88 -2.11 38.16
C VAL A 467 4.34 -2.24 39.58
N ASN A 468 3.16 -1.66 39.85
CA ASN A 468 2.53 -1.73 41.18
C ASN A 468 1.03 -1.40 41.13
N SER A 469 0.34 -1.46 42.27
CA SER A 469 -1.08 -1.09 42.41
C SER A 469 -1.32 0.41 42.61
N VAL A 470 -0.27 1.18 42.89
CA VAL A 470 -0.32 2.63 43.09
C VAL A 470 0.48 3.31 41.97
N PRO A 471 0.07 4.47 41.44
CA PRO A 471 0.89 5.22 40.48
C PRO A 471 2.17 5.79 41.13
N PRO A 472 3.29 5.89 40.40
CA PRO A 472 4.51 6.50 40.95
C PRO A 472 4.27 7.95 41.36
N VAL A 473 4.77 8.35 42.54
CA VAL A 473 4.53 9.65 43.20
C VAL A 473 4.97 10.86 42.36
N THR A 474 5.80 10.67 41.33
CA THR A 474 6.26 11.71 40.41
C THR A 474 5.24 12.13 39.35
N LEU A 475 4.03 11.58 39.35
CA LEU A 475 2.97 12.01 38.44
C LEU A 475 2.38 13.36 38.88
N PRO A 476 2.48 14.43 38.07
CA PRO A 476 1.73 15.65 38.33
C PRO A 476 0.24 15.30 38.28
N VAL A 477 -0.45 15.51 39.40
CA VAL A 477 -1.91 15.37 39.50
C VAL A 477 -2.54 16.31 38.46
N PRO A 478 -3.55 15.86 37.68
CA PRO A 478 -4.20 16.71 36.69
C PRO A 478 -4.75 17.99 37.32
N ARG A 479 -4.43 19.14 36.73
CA ARG A 479 -5.35 20.28 36.72
C ARG A 479 -6.41 20.06 35.65
#